data_AF-A0A3C0WZE3-F1
#
_entry.id   AF-A0A3C0WZE3-F1
#
_cell.length_a   1.000
_cell.length_b   1.000
_cell.length_c   1.000
_cell.angle_alpha   90.00
_cell.angle_beta   90.00
_cell.angle_gamma   90.00
#
_symmetry.space_group_name_H-M   'P 1'
#
loop_
_entity.id
_entity.type
_entity.pdbx_description
1 polymer ?
#
loop_
_entity_poly.entity_id
_entity_poly.type
_entity_poly.pdbx_seq_one_letter_code
_entity_poly.pdbx_strand_id
1 'polypeptide(L)'
;MKYNKIVLFFCISAPACMLMRILQLMFTVEAETGFFNAEYGSIGYYLLAFIAVFCAVTVILCFTGHRNPDHPPKKNIFICISSLFLAAATAIQLFSESFSGTVRLWQSVLLMLTGFSATVFFLIYGISGFAGIKPSPVLAVLPAVYYIMRLICDFTSVSSLALITDNMLVLASYSLSLLFFISFGKLYNGIDPEYNFRKLMATGMAAVILCLTQSVPYFIINVLTGGVYRHTSVSCNFALLATGIFAAVFIFSHFSYSNTVASHSGKVEEKYYI
;
A
#
# COMPACT_ATOMS: atom_id res chain seq x y z
N MET A 1 -8.68 7.72 20.55
CA MET A 1 -9.55 6.52 20.56
C MET A 1 -8.73 5.27 20.92
N LYS A 2 -9.30 4.23 21.57
CA LYS A 2 -8.55 2.97 21.85
C LYS A 2 -8.18 2.30 20.52
N TYR A 3 -6.92 1.85 20.37
CA TYR A 3 -6.40 1.20 19.15
C TYR A 3 -7.30 0.09 18.62
N ASN A 4 -7.86 -0.75 19.50
CA ASN A 4 -8.76 -1.84 19.10
C ASN A 4 -9.99 -1.34 18.32
N LYS A 5 -10.50 -0.14 18.64
CA LYS A 5 -11.61 0.46 17.88
C LYS A 5 -11.16 0.95 16.50
N ILE A 6 -9.92 1.44 16.38
CA ILE A 6 -9.35 1.87 15.10
C ILE A 6 -9.15 0.66 14.20
N VAL A 7 -8.59 -0.43 14.74
CA VAL A 7 -8.43 -1.70 14.01
C VAL A 7 -9.78 -2.30 13.65
N LEU A 8 -10.77 -2.29 14.54
CA LEU A 8 -12.11 -2.77 14.24
C LEU A 8 -12.74 -1.98 13.09
N PHE A 9 -12.65 -0.64 13.12
CA PHE A 9 -13.12 0.20 12.03
C PHE A 9 -12.39 -0.11 10.72
N PHE A 10 -11.06 -0.25 10.78
CA PHE A 10 -10.25 -0.64 9.64
C PHE A 10 -10.72 -1.98 9.03
N CYS A 11 -10.89 -3.02 9.85
CA CYS A 11 -11.34 -4.35 9.44
C CYS A 11 -12.75 -4.35 8.83
N ILE A 12 -13.60 -3.37 9.13
CA ILE A 12 -14.91 -3.18 8.48
C ILE A 12 -14.75 -2.35 7.20
N SER A 13 -13.98 -1.28 7.26
CA SER A 13 -13.81 -0.32 6.16
C SER A 13 -13.13 -0.93 4.93
N ALA A 14 -12.10 -1.75 5.11
CA ALA A 14 -11.36 -2.37 4.01
C ALA A 14 -12.27 -3.29 3.15
N PRO A 15 -12.96 -4.31 3.71
CA PRO A 15 -13.86 -5.15 2.93
C PRO A 15 -15.07 -4.36 2.40
N ALA A 16 -15.57 -3.36 3.13
CA ALA A 16 -16.63 -2.49 2.61
C ALA A 16 -16.18 -1.72 1.36
N CYS A 17 -14.99 -1.12 1.36
CA CYS A 17 -14.45 -0.41 0.19
C CYS A 17 -14.22 -1.37 -0.99
N MET A 18 -13.69 -2.57 -0.72
CA MET A 18 -13.53 -3.61 -1.74
C MET A 18 -14.88 -4.02 -2.35
N LEU A 19 -15.90 -4.25 -1.54
CA LEU A 19 -17.24 -4.57 -2.02
C LEU A 19 -17.82 -3.45 -2.87
N MET A 20 -17.71 -2.19 -2.42
CA MET A 20 -18.18 -1.03 -3.19
C MET A 20 -17.47 -0.92 -4.54
N ARG A 21 -16.17 -1.20 -4.60
CA ARG A 21 -15.43 -1.22 -5.86
C ARG A 21 -15.85 -2.39 -6.75
N ILE A 22 -16.10 -3.58 -6.22
CA ILE A 22 -16.66 -4.70 -6.99
C ILE A 22 -18.00 -4.29 -7.62
N LEU A 23 -18.92 -3.74 -6.82
CA LEU A 23 -20.23 -3.29 -7.31
C LEU A 23 -20.07 -2.19 -8.38
N GLN A 24 -19.14 -1.26 -8.18
CA GLN A 24 -18.84 -0.21 -9.15
C GLN A 24 -18.37 -0.81 -10.48
N LEU A 25 -17.42 -1.74 -10.45
CA LEU A 25 -16.88 -2.39 -11.64
C LEU A 25 -17.91 -3.29 -12.35
N MET A 26 -18.81 -3.95 -11.62
CA MET A 26 -19.82 -4.84 -12.21
C MET A 26 -21.00 -4.09 -12.85
N PHE A 27 -21.47 -3.01 -12.24
CA PHE A 27 -22.76 -2.40 -12.63
C PHE A 27 -22.60 -1.03 -13.28
N THR A 28 -21.57 -0.28 -12.91
CA THR A 28 -21.46 1.13 -13.32
C THR A 28 -20.42 1.36 -14.40
N VAL A 29 -19.44 0.48 -14.55
CA VAL A 29 -18.32 0.63 -15.50
C VAL A 29 -18.50 -0.32 -16.68
N GLU A 30 -18.33 0.21 -17.88
CA GLU A 30 -18.32 -0.58 -19.11
C GLU A 30 -16.97 -1.28 -19.28
N ALA A 31 -16.98 -2.61 -19.48
CA ALA A 31 -15.76 -3.43 -19.46
C ALA A 31 -14.81 -3.20 -20.65
N GLU A 32 -15.30 -2.65 -21.76
CA GLU A 32 -14.49 -2.37 -22.95
C GLU A 32 -13.85 -0.99 -22.93
N THR A 33 -14.55 0.00 -22.39
CA THR A 33 -14.13 1.41 -22.44
C THR A 33 -13.59 1.92 -21.11
N GLY A 34 -14.01 1.32 -20.00
CA GLY A 34 -13.63 1.72 -18.65
C GLY A 34 -14.35 2.98 -18.16
N PHE A 35 -15.22 3.55 -19.00
CA PHE A 35 -16.07 4.67 -18.63
C PHE A 35 -17.28 4.20 -17.84
N PHE A 36 -17.89 5.16 -17.14
CA PHE A 36 -19.18 4.90 -16.55
C PHE A 36 -20.26 4.78 -17.61
N ASN A 37 -21.14 3.80 -17.43
CA ASN A 37 -22.40 3.70 -18.16
C ASN A 37 -23.17 5.01 -17.99
N ALA A 38 -23.66 5.59 -19.09
CA ALA A 38 -24.34 6.90 -19.07
C ALA A 38 -25.54 6.92 -18.10
N GLU A 39 -26.22 5.79 -17.95
CA GLU A 39 -27.37 5.62 -17.06
C GLU A 39 -27.00 5.55 -15.57
N TYR A 40 -25.79 5.07 -15.25
CA TYR A 40 -25.34 4.80 -13.87
C TYR A 40 -24.15 5.65 -13.41
N GLY A 41 -23.73 6.63 -14.20
CA GLY A 41 -22.56 7.47 -13.91
C GLY A 41 -22.60 8.12 -12.53
N SER A 42 -23.73 8.69 -12.14
CA SER A 42 -23.90 9.32 -10.82
C SER A 42 -23.70 8.33 -9.67
N ILE A 43 -24.23 7.10 -9.80
CA ILE A 43 -24.06 6.04 -8.81
C ILE A 43 -22.58 5.63 -8.73
N GLY A 44 -21.92 5.51 -9.88
CA GLY A 44 -20.50 5.25 -9.98
C GLY A 44 -19.64 6.28 -9.23
N TYR A 45 -19.96 7.57 -9.35
CA TYR A 45 -19.29 8.63 -8.59
C TYR A 45 -19.57 8.57 -7.09
N TYR A 46 -20.79 8.26 -6.67
CA TYR A 46 -21.11 8.10 -5.24
C TYR A 46 -20.36 6.93 -4.60
N LEU A 47 -20.22 5.80 -5.30
CA LEU A 47 -19.41 4.67 -4.82
C LEU A 47 -17.93 5.04 -4.67
N LEU A 48 -17.37 5.83 -5.60
CA LEU A 48 -16.00 6.33 -5.50
C LEU A 48 -15.83 7.31 -4.33
N ALA A 49 -16.78 8.24 -4.15
CA ALA A 49 -16.77 9.18 -3.05
C ALA A 49 -16.86 8.46 -1.70
N PHE A 50 -17.64 7.38 -1.62
CA PHE A 50 -17.73 6.54 -0.42
C PHE A 50 -16.36 5.92 -0.05
N ILE A 51 -15.64 5.35 -1.02
CA ILE A 51 -14.28 4.81 -0.80
C ILE A 51 -13.34 5.91 -0.26
N ALA A 52 -13.38 7.10 -0.87
CA ALA A 52 -12.57 8.24 -0.43
C ALA A 52 -12.90 8.69 1.00
N VAL A 53 -14.19 8.74 1.36
CA VAL A 53 -14.63 9.11 2.72
C VAL A 53 -14.16 8.08 3.75
N PHE A 54 -14.31 6.78 3.49
CA PHE A 54 -13.83 5.75 4.44
C PHE A 54 -12.31 5.78 4.62
N CYS A 55 -11.58 6.04 3.53
CA CYS A 55 -10.13 6.24 3.58
C CYS A 55 -9.78 7.47 4.46
N ALA A 56 -10.42 8.62 4.22
CA ALA A 56 -10.20 9.84 4.98
C ALA A 56 -10.56 9.70 6.46
N VAL A 57 -11.70 9.06 6.78
CA VAL A 57 -12.11 8.79 8.16
C VAL A 57 -11.09 7.88 8.85
N THR A 58 -10.57 6.86 8.17
CA THR A 58 -9.51 5.99 8.72
C THR A 58 -8.25 6.80 9.08
N VAL A 59 -7.81 7.69 8.19
CA VAL A 59 -6.66 8.58 8.43
C VAL A 59 -6.90 9.46 9.66
N ILE A 60 -8.06 10.13 9.74
CA ILE A 60 -8.43 10.99 10.87
C ILE A 60 -8.44 10.20 12.18
N LEU A 61 -9.08 9.03 12.19
CA LEU A 61 -9.14 8.17 13.38
C LEU A 61 -7.74 7.74 13.84
N CYS A 62 -6.83 7.43 12.92
CA CYS A 62 -5.44 7.07 13.26
C CYS A 62 -4.68 8.24 13.91
N PHE A 63 -4.91 9.49 13.48
CA PHE A 63 -4.30 10.66 14.13
C PHE A 63 -4.82 10.92 15.56
N THR A 64 -6.04 10.47 15.89
CA THR A 64 -6.58 10.54 17.26
C THR A 64 -6.08 9.42 18.20
N GLY A 65 -5.33 8.44 17.66
CA GLY A 65 -4.72 7.36 18.43
C GLY A 65 -3.42 7.81 19.10
N HIS A 66 -3.29 7.57 20.40
CA HIS A 66 -2.04 7.76 21.13
C HIS A 66 -1.42 6.38 21.37
N ARG A 67 -0.51 5.96 20.49
CA ARG A 67 0.25 4.72 20.67
C ARG A 67 1.67 4.92 20.15
N ASN A 68 2.62 4.93 21.08
CA ASN A 68 4.03 4.74 20.78
C ASN A 68 4.36 3.28 21.12
N PRO A 69 4.84 2.47 20.18
CA PRO A 69 5.37 1.15 20.50
C PRO A 69 6.71 1.30 21.23
N ASP A 70 6.75 0.98 22.52
CA ASP A 70 7.96 1.05 23.35
C ASP A 70 8.95 -0.10 23.05
N HIS A 71 8.43 -1.22 22.53
CA HIS A 71 9.23 -2.40 22.16
C HIS A 71 8.82 -2.92 20.77
N PRO A 72 9.36 -2.36 19.69
CA PRO A 72 9.05 -2.85 18.34
C PRO A 72 9.52 -4.31 18.16
N PRO A 73 8.81 -5.13 17.37
CA PRO A 73 9.10 -6.55 17.24
C PRO A 73 10.47 -6.75 16.60
N LYS A 74 11.38 -7.44 17.29
CA LYS A 74 12.77 -7.65 16.84
C LYS A 74 12.88 -8.61 15.65
N LYS A 75 11.94 -9.54 15.50
CA LYS A 75 11.85 -10.50 14.37
C LYS A 75 10.39 -10.81 14.09
N ASN A 76 9.98 -10.72 12.82
CA ASN A 76 8.65 -11.17 12.39
C ASN A 76 8.74 -11.82 11.01
N ILE A 77 8.47 -13.13 10.97
CA ILE A 77 8.57 -13.96 9.75
C ILE A 77 7.59 -13.47 8.68
N PHE A 78 6.39 -13.02 9.08
CA PHE A 78 5.39 -12.52 8.14
C PHE A 78 5.87 -11.24 7.44
N ILE A 79 6.54 -10.33 8.16
CA ILE A 79 7.17 -9.15 7.54
C ILE A 79 8.25 -9.55 6.53
N CYS A 80 9.02 -10.61 6.83
CA CYS A 80 10.08 -11.08 5.94
C CYS A 80 9.48 -11.64 4.64
N ILE A 81 8.47 -12.50 4.77
CA ILE A 81 7.77 -13.11 3.62
C ILE A 81 7.07 -12.02 2.79
N SER A 82 6.36 -11.09 3.42
CA SER A 82 5.67 -10.01 2.69
C SER A 82 6.66 -9.07 1.99
N SER A 83 7.85 -8.84 2.56
CA SER A 83 8.91 -8.10 1.88
C SER A 83 9.46 -8.82 0.65
N LEU A 84 9.70 -10.14 0.74
CA LEU A 84 10.14 -10.93 -0.42
C LEU A 84 9.06 -10.97 -1.51
N PHE A 85 7.80 -11.06 -1.11
CA PHE A 85 6.67 -10.98 -2.03
C PHE A 85 6.61 -9.61 -2.74
N LEU A 86 6.81 -8.52 -1.99
CA LEU A 86 6.90 -7.17 -2.56
C LEU A 86 8.12 -7.00 -3.48
N ALA A 87 9.25 -7.61 -3.16
CA ALA A 87 10.41 -7.62 -4.04
C ALA A 87 10.11 -8.31 -5.38
N ALA A 88 9.47 -9.48 -5.34
CA ALA A 88 9.08 -10.18 -6.56
C ALA A 88 8.05 -9.38 -7.38
N ALA A 89 7.05 -8.80 -6.72
CA ALA A 89 6.02 -8.02 -7.39
C ALA A 89 6.58 -6.74 -8.05
N THR A 90 7.47 -6.01 -7.35
CA THR A 90 8.16 -4.84 -7.91
C THR A 90 9.06 -5.20 -9.08
N ALA A 91 9.79 -6.32 -9.00
CA ALA A 91 10.60 -6.81 -10.11
C ALA A 91 9.75 -7.15 -11.34
N ILE A 92 8.67 -7.93 -11.17
CA ILE A 92 7.75 -8.28 -12.26
C ILE A 92 7.17 -7.02 -12.89
N GLN A 93 6.77 -6.05 -12.06
CA GLN A 93 6.23 -4.79 -12.54
C GLN A 93 7.23 -4.02 -13.40
N LEU A 94 8.50 -3.92 -12.96
CA LEU A 94 9.55 -3.20 -13.70
C LEU A 94 9.82 -3.79 -15.09
N PHE A 95 9.73 -5.12 -15.23
CA PHE A 95 10.03 -5.79 -16.51
C PHE A 95 8.80 -5.96 -17.41
N SER A 96 7.61 -6.05 -16.83
CA SER A 96 6.37 -6.34 -17.58
C SER A 96 5.64 -5.07 -18.03
N GLU A 97 5.89 -3.94 -17.38
CA GLU A 97 5.12 -2.73 -17.63
C GLU A 97 5.83 -1.83 -18.65
N SER A 98 5.13 -1.50 -19.72
CA SER A 98 5.55 -0.50 -20.70
C SER A 98 4.66 0.72 -20.56
N PHE A 99 5.27 1.89 -20.43
CA PHE A 99 4.54 3.15 -20.38
C PHE A 99 4.15 3.63 -21.78
N SER A 100 3.08 4.43 -21.85
CA SER A 100 2.69 5.12 -23.08
C SER A 100 3.82 6.03 -23.59
N GLY A 101 3.85 6.30 -24.89
CA GLY A 101 4.88 7.13 -25.54
C GLY A 101 4.97 8.59 -25.06
N THR A 102 4.12 9.00 -24.12
CA THR A 102 4.14 10.30 -23.43
C THR A 102 5.15 10.35 -22.29
N VAL A 103 5.52 9.21 -21.70
CA VAL A 103 6.58 9.13 -20.69
C VAL A 103 7.93 9.26 -21.38
N ARG A 104 8.74 10.23 -20.93
CA ARG A 104 10.06 10.48 -21.53
C ARG A 104 11.04 9.38 -21.14
N LEU A 105 11.98 9.07 -22.04
CA LEU A 105 13.00 8.04 -21.82
C LEU A 105 13.75 8.20 -20.48
N TRP A 106 14.11 9.44 -20.11
CA TRP A 106 14.81 9.70 -18.85
C TRP A 106 13.97 9.34 -17.61
N GLN A 107 12.64 9.50 -17.67
CA GLN A 107 11.74 9.12 -16.57
C GLN A 107 11.72 7.61 -16.41
N SER A 108 11.60 6.88 -17.52
CA SER A 108 11.62 5.41 -17.54
C SER A 108 12.95 4.84 -17.04
N VAL A 109 14.09 5.44 -17.45
CA VAL A 109 15.41 5.02 -16.98
C VAL A 109 15.58 5.24 -15.48
N LEU A 110 15.19 6.42 -14.97
CA LEU A 110 15.23 6.69 -13.53
C LEU A 110 14.28 5.78 -12.74
N LEU A 111 13.10 5.49 -13.27
CA LEU A 111 12.18 4.54 -12.66
C LEU A 111 12.79 3.13 -12.58
N MET A 112 13.48 2.69 -13.64
CA MET A 112 14.15 1.39 -13.66
C MET A 112 15.29 1.33 -12.62
N LEU A 113 16.11 2.38 -12.52
CA LEU A 113 17.20 2.45 -11.53
C LEU A 113 16.66 2.45 -10.09
N THR A 114 15.70 3.32 -9.82
CA THR A 114 15.10 3.44 -8.47
C THR A 114 14.29 2.19 -8.11
N GLY A 115 13.58 1.60 -9.06
CA GLY A 115 12.86 0.34 -8.90
C GLY A 115 13.80 -0.81 -8.59
N PHE A 116 14.88 -0.98 -9.35
CA PHE A 116 15.89 -2.00 -9.06
C PHE A 116 16.47 -1.84 -7.65
N SER A 117 16.78 -0.60 -7.25
CA SER A 117 17.28 -0.31 -5.90
C SER A 117 16.26 -0.66 -4.80
N ALA A 118 14.96 -0.40 -5.02
CA ALA A 118 13.90 -0.75 -4.09
C ALA A 118 13.68 -2.26 -4.02
N THR A 119 13.73 -2.98 -5.15
CA THR A 119 13.68 -4.45 -5.19
C THR A 119 14.83 -5.06 -4.39
N VAL A 120 16.06 -4.59 -4.60
CA VAL A 120 17.24 -5.03 -3.83
C VAL A 120 17.05 -4.74 -2.33
N PHE A 121 16.53 -3.56 -1.98
CA PHE A 121 16.21 -3.24 -0.60
C PHE A 121 15.20 -4.24 0.00
N PHE A 122 14.10 -4.55 -0.69
CA PHE A 122 13.09 -5.48 -0.17
C PHE A 122 13.60 -6.92 -0.06
N LEU A 123 14.52 -7.34 -0.94
CA LEU A 123 15.23 -8.63 -0.83
C LEU A 123 16.13 -8.66 0.40
N ILE A 124 16.98 -7.65 0.56
CA ILE A 124 17.87 -7.53 1.73
C ILE A 124 17.03 -7.48 3.00
N TYR A 125 15.97 -6.66 3.03
CA TYR A 125 15.09 -6.53 4.17
C TYR A 125 14.44 -7.87 4.55
N GLY A 126 13.91 -8.61 3.55
CA GLY A 126 13.36 -9.95 3.75
C GLY A 126 14.38 -10.97 4.28
N ILE A 127 15.56 -11.07 3.66
CA ILE A 127 16.62 -12.00 4.07
C ILE A 127 17.20 -11.63 5.44
N SER A 128 17.38 -10.33 5.68
CA SER A 128 17.96 -9.81 6.93
C SER A 128 17.12 -10.18 8.15
N GLY A 129 15.79 -10.23 8.00
CA GLY A 129 14.89 -10.69 9.06
C GLY A 129 15.01 -12.18 9.40
N PHE A 130 15.37 -13.04 8.42
CA PHE A 130 15.71 -14.44 8.66
C PHE A 130 17.10 -14.61 9.28
N ALA A 131 18.10 -13.91 8.73
CA ALA A 131 19.49 -14.01 9.16
C ALA A 131 19.80 -13.26 10.47
N GLY A 132 18.90 -12.39 10.94
CA GLY A 132 19.12 -11.54 12.12
C GLY A 132 20.10 -10.39 11.90
N ILE A 133 20.36 -10.04 10.64
CA ILE A 133 21.22 -8.92 10.26
C ILE A 133 20.38 -7.64 10.29
N LYS A 134 20.90 -6.54 10.85
CA LYS A 134 20.20 -5.25 10.79
C LYS A 134 20.53 -4.55 9.47
N PRO A 135 19.55 -4.26 8.61
CA PRO A 135 19.81 -3.48 7.40
C PRO A 135 20.22 -2.04 7.78
N SER A 136 21.03 -1.41 6.93
CA SER A 136 21.43 -0.01 7.14
C SER A 136 20.20 0.91 7.09
N PRO A 137 20.00 1.80 8.09
CA PRO A 137 18.89 2.74 8.15
C PRO A 137 18.73 3.62 6.91
N VAL A 138 19.85 3.96 6.27
CA VAL A 138 19.86 4.83 5.08
C VAL A 138 19.19 4.15 3.88
N LEU A 139 19.28 2.82 3.79
CA LEU A 139 18.67 2.06 2.70
C LEU A 139 17.14 2.07 2.76
N ALA A 140 16.55 2.34 3.93
CA ALA A 140 15.09 2.41 4.09
C ALA A 140 14.43 3.59 3.33
N VAL A 141 15.23 4.50 2.79
CA VAL A 141 14.76 5.60 1.94
C VAL A 141 14.51 5.14 0.49
N LEU A 142 15.15 4.06 0.03
CA LEU A 142 15.08 3.60 -1.37
C LEU A 142 13.64 3.31 -1.85
N PRO A 143 12.76 2.64 -1.07
CA PRO A 143 11.36 2.48 -1.46
C PRO A 143 10.66 3.81 -1.70
N ALA A 144 10.88 4.81 -0.84
CA ALA A 144 10.24 6.12 -1.00
C ALA A 144 10.66 6.78 -2.32
N VAL A 145 11.96 6.71 -2.69
CA VAL A 145 12.46 7.25 -3.96
C VAL A 145 11.82 6.54 -5.17
N TYR A 146 11.68 5.20 -5.09
CA TYR A 146 10.97 4.43 -6.11
C TYR A 146 9.51 4.91 -6.28
N TYR A 147 8.75 5.02 -5.18
CA TYR A 147 7.34 5.45 -5.27
C TYR A 147 7.19 6.91 -5.74
N ILE A 148 8.17 7.79 -5.49
CA ILE A 148 8.20 9.14 -6.10
C ILE A 148 8.31 9.02 -7.62
N MET A 149 9.32 8.31 -8.11
CA MET A 149 9.53 8.15 -9.55
C MET A 149 8.35 7.44 -10.22
N ARG A 150 7.77 6.45 -9.53
CA ARG A 150 6.60 5.70 -9.97
C ARG A 150 5.40 6.61 -10.16
N LEU A 151 5.09 7.44 -9.16
CA LEU A 151 4.02 8.44 -9.26
C LEU A 151 4.25 9.43 -10.40
N ILE A 152 5.48 9.89 -10.62
CA ILE A 152 5.78 10.80 -11.73
C ILE A 152 5.46 10.13 -13.07
N CYS A 153 5.88 8.87 -13.27
CA CYS A 153 5.64 8.14 -14.51
C CYS A 153 4.15 7.82 -14.71
N ASP A 154 3.48 7.30 -13.67
CA ASP A 154 2.05 6.99 -13.71
C ASP A 154 1.20 8.24 -13.91
N PHE A 155 1.55 9.36 -13.27
CA PHE A 155 0.83 10.63 -13.48
C PHE A 155 1.04 11.15 -14.90
N THR A 156 2.27 11.06 -15.44
CA THR A 156 2.55 11.47 -16.81
C THR A 156 1.78 10.62 -17.81
N SER A 157 1.74 9.29 -17.64
CA SER A 157 0.99 8.39 -18.53
C SER A 157 -0.52 8.64 -18.44
N VAL A 158 -1.06 8.75 -17.23
CA VAL A 158 -2.49 8.97 -16.99
C VAL A 158 -2.95 10.35 -17.45
N SER A 159 -2.12 11.39 -17.32
CA SER A 159 -2.47 12.76 -17.76
C SER A 159 -2.76 12.86 -19.26
N SER A 160 -2.25 11.91 -20.04
CA SER A 160 -2.49 11.80 -21.48
C SER A 160 -3.66 10.89 -21.86
N LEU A 161 -4.25 10.21 -20.87
CA LEU A 161 -5.39 9.29 -21.06
C LEU A 161 -6.69 9.96 -20.58
N ALA A 162 -7.82 9.44 -21.05
CA ALA A 162 -9.11 9.84 -20.52
C ALA A 162 -9.22 9.52 -19.03
N LEU A 163 -9.97 10.34 -18.30
CA LEU A 163 -10.15 10.24 -16.84
C LEU A 163 -10.97 9.00 -16.48
N ILE A 164 -10.30 7.85 -16.39
CA ILE A 164 -10.88 6.57 -15.98
C ILE A 164 -10.68 6.39 -14.48
N THR A 165 -11.70 5.89 -13.79
CA THR A 165 -11.67 5.75 -12.32
C THR A 165 -10.58 4.83 -11.79
N ASP A 166 -10.22 3.80 -12.56
CA ASP A 166 -9.07 2.93 -12.27
C ASP A 166 -7.77 3.73 -12.12
N ASN A 167 -7.50 4.62 -13.07
CA ASN A 167 -6.28 5.41 -13.07
C ASN A 167 -6.22 6.34 -11.84
N MET A 168 -7.38 6.91 -11.45
CA MET A 168 -7.46 7.73 -10.24
C MET A 168 -7.19 6.93 -8.96
N LEU A 169 -7.74 5.71 -8.84
CA LEU A 169 -7.51 4.84 -7.68
C LEU A 169 -6.09 4.30 -7.62
N VAL A 170 -5.48 3.95 -8.77
CA VAL A 170 -4.07 3.57 -8.85
C VAL A 170 -3.16 4.71 -8.37
N LEU A 171 -3.38 5.94 -8.86
CA LEU A 171 -2.63 7.13 -8.43
C LEU A 171 -2.81 7.42 -6.94
N ALA A 172 -4.04 7.31 -6.42
CA ALA A 172 -4.32 7.50 -5.00
C ALA A 172 -3.61 6.43 -4.14
N SER A 173 -3.62 5.17 -4.59
CA SER A 173 -2.95 4.05 -3.90
C SER A 173 -1.44 4.26 -3.82
N TYR A 174 -0.80 4.67 -4.93
CA TYR A 174 0.63 4.99 -4.93
C TYR A 174 0.97 6.22 -4.09
N SER A 175 0.08 7.22 -4.07
CA SER A 175 0.26 8.43 -3.24
C SER A 175 0.29 8.10 -1.75
N LEU A 176 -0.65 7.28 -1.27
CA LEU A 176 -0.64 6.84 0.13
C LEU A 176 0.49 5.86 0.44
N SER A 177 0.83 4.97 -0.50
CA SER A 177 1.98 4.06 -0.37
C SER A 177 3.28 4.84 -0.24
N LEU A 178 3.46 5.91 -1.02
CA LEU A 178 4.60 6.81 -0.88
C LEU A 178 4.66 7.43 0.52
N LEU A 179 3.55 7.99 1.01
CA LEU A 179 3.51 8.59 2.34
C LEU A 179 3.86 7.57 3.44
N PHE A 180 3.38 6.33 3.29
CA PHE A 180 3.76 5.22 4.16
C PHE A 180 5.26 4.94 4.10
N PHE A 181 5.86 4.82 2.91
CA PHE A 181 7.29 4.53 2.76
C PHE A 181 8.19 5.69 3.23
N ILE A 182 7.74 6.95 3.11
CA ILE A 182 8.44 8.10 3.72
C ILE A 182 8.45 7.96 5.24
N SER A 183 7.28 7.68 5.84
CA SER A 183 7.19 7.49 7.29
C SER A 183 7.95 6.25 7.77
N PHE A 184 7.98 5.19 6.96
CA PHE A 184 8.79 3.99 7.20
C PHE A 184 10.28 4.34 7.19
N GLY A 185 10.77 5.07 6.19
CA GLY A 185 12.16 5.53 6.14
C GLY A 185 12.54 6.41 7.34
N LYS A 186 11.66 7.32 7.74
CA LYS A 186 11.85 8.16 8.95
C LYS A 186 11.95 7.34 10.23
N LEU A 187 11.13 6.29 10.35
CA LEU A 187 11.15 5.39 11.51
C LEU A 187 12.52 4.69 11.64
N TYR A 188 13.06 4.17 10.54
CA TYR A 188 14.37 3.49 10.54
C TYR A 188 15.53 4.43 10.84
N ASN A 189 15.42 5.71 10.48
CA ASN A 189 16.43 6.74 10.77
C ASN A 189 16.24 7.44 12.12
N GLY A 190 15.23 7.06 12.92
CA GLY A 190 14.99 7.62 14.25
C GLY A 190 14.53 9.09 14.25
N ILE A 191 13.93 9.56 13.16
CA ILE A 191 13.49 10.96 13.00
C ILE A 191 12.05 11.12 13.50
N ASP A 192 11.84 12.03 14.47
CA ASP A 192 10.54 12.43 15.02
C ASP A 192 9.62 11.26 15.41
N PRO A 193 10.04 10.34 16.32
CA PRO A 193 9.37 9.06 16.52
C PRO A 193 7.88 9.22 16.85
N GLU A 194 7.51 10.07 17.81
CA GLU A 194 6.12 10.16 18.29
C GLU A 194 5.11 10.61 17.22
N TYR A 195 5.44 11.71 16.51
CA TYR A 195 4.57 12.22 15.45
C TYR A 195 4.60 11.29 14.23
N ASN A 196 5.78 10.73 13.93
CA ASN A 196 5.95 9.83 12.81
C ASN A 196 5.18 8.50 13.00
N PHE A 197 5.06 7.97 14.22
CA PHE A 197 4.26 6.76 14.48
C PHE A 197 2.79 6.94 14.12
N ARG A 198 2.19 8.09 14.47
CA ARG A 198 0.80 8.39 14.09
C ARG A 198 0.64 8.51 12.58
N LYS A 199 1.58 9.22 11.95
CA LYS A 199 1.59 9.39 10.49
C LYS A 199 1.78 8.05 9.76
N LEU A 200 2.66 7.19 10.27
CA LEU A 200 2.93 5.85 9.73
C LEU A 200 1.69 4.97 9.82
N MET A 201 1.00 4.96 10.97
CA MET A 201 -0.23 4.19 11.13
C MET A 201 -1.34 4.72 10.20
N ALA A 202 -1.52 6.05 10.14
CA ALA A 202 -2.56 6.67 9.34
C ALA A 202 -2.36 6.43 7.84
N THR A 203 -1.16 6.72 7.33
CA THR A 203 -0.82 6.57 5.91
C THR A 203 -0.77 5.11 5.50
N GLY A 204 -0.24 4.24 6.37
CA GLY A 204 -0.19 2.81 6.13
C GLY A 204 -1.56 2.15 6.06
N MET A 205 -2.45 2.38 7.05
CA MET A 205 -3.81 1.79 7.03
C MET A 205 -4.59 2.27 5.80
N ALA A 206 -4.48 3.56 5.48
CA ALA A 206 -5.14 4.13 4.32
C ALA A 206 -4.57 3.59 3.00
N ALA A 207 -3.25 3.40 2.90
CA ALA A 207 -2.61 2.74 1.76
C ALA A 207 -3.09 1.29 1.60
N VAL A 208 -3.23 0.53 2.69
CA VAL A 208 -3.76 -0.84 2.63
C VAL A 208 -5.18 -0.85 2.07
N ILE A 209 -6.07 0.03 2.55
CA ILE A 209 -7.45 0.12 2.04
C ILE A 209 -7.44 0.37 0.54
N LEU A 210 -6.70 1.38 0.05
CA LEU A 210 -6.73 1.72 -1.37
C LEU A 210 -6.05 0.64 -2.23
N CYS A 211 -4.91 0.13 -1.83
CA CYS A 211 -4.20 -0.93 -2.55
C CYS A 211 -5.09 -2.18 -2.71
N LEU A 212 -5.73 -2.63 -1.63
CA LEU A 212 -6.64 -3.80 -1.69
C LEU A 212 -7.92 -3.49 -2.48
N THR A 213 -8.46 -2.28 -2.33
CA THR A 213 -9.65 -1.83 -3.06
C THR A 213 -9.39 -1.76 -4.56
N GLN A 214 -8.17 -1.44 -4.99
CA GLN A 214 -7.83 -1.48 -6.41
C GLN A 214 -7.52 -2.90 -6.89
N SER A 215 -6.63 -3.62 -6.20
CA SER A 215 -6.08 -4.87 -6.72
C SER A 215 -7.05 -6.05 -6.63
N VAL A 216 -7.78 -6.22 -5.52
CA VAL A 216 -8.61 -7.41 -5.31
C VAL A 216 -9.84 -7.42 -6.22
N PRO A 217 -10.63 -6.33 -6.33
CA PRO A 217 -11.73 -6.26 -7.27
C PRO A 217 -11.27 -6.46 -8.72
N TYR A 218 -10.11 -5.93 -9.11
CA TYR A 218 -9.53 -6.17 -10.44
C TYR A 218 -9.37 -7.67 -10.74
N PHE A 219 -8.79 -8.44 -9.82
CA PHE A 219 -8.61 -9.89 -10.03
C PHE A 219 -9.95 -10.63 -10.06
N ILE A 220 -10.89 -10.28 -9.18
CA ILE A 220 -12.22 -10.90 -9.15
C ILE A 220 -12.95 -10.66 -10.47
N ILE A 221 -12.99 -9.41 -10.93
CA ILE A 221 -13.69 -9.04 -12.18
C ILE A 221 -13.01 -9.68 -13.39
N ASN A 222 -11.68 -9.72 -13.44
CA ASN A 222 -10.98 -10.39 -14.54
C ASN A 222 -11.29 -11.89 -14.61
N VAL A 223 -11.39 -12.57 -13.45
CA VAL A 223 -11.79 -13.97 -13.40
C VAL A 223 -13.25 -14.15 -13.86
N LEU A 224 -14.17 -13.27 -13.41
CA LEU A 224 -15.59 -13.34 -13.77
C LEU A 224 -15.86 -13.02 -15.25
N THR A 225 -15.09 -12.11 -15.84
CA THR A 225 -15.27 -11.64 -17.23
C THR A 225 -14.39 -12.39 -18.24
N GLY A 226 -13.58 -13.36 -17.80
CA GLY A 226 -12.68 -14.10 -18.69
C GLY A 226 -11.53 -13.26 -19.27
N GLY A 227 -11.11 -12.19 -18.58
CA GLY A 227 -9.96 -11.37 -18.97
C GLY A 227 -10.24 -10.26 -19.97
N VAL A 228 -11.51 -9.86 -20.12
CA VAL A 228 -11.94 -8.73 -20.96
C VAL A 228 -11.56 -7.38 -20.33
N TYR A 229 -11.51 -7.31 -18.99
CA TYR A 229 -11.20 -6.09 -18.24
C TYR A 229 -9.70 -5.73 -18.26
N ARG A 230 -9.28 -4.87 -19.19
CA ARG A 230 -7.86 -4.54 -19.43
C ARG A 230 -7.43 -3.10 -19.18
N HIS A 231 -8.23 -2.32 -18.45
CA HIS A 231 -7.95 -0.89 -18.23
C HIS A 231 -6.71 -0.63 -17.37
N THR A 232 -6.29 -1.62 -16.57
CA THR A 232 -5.05 -1.56 -15.79
C THR A 232 -4.22 -2.80 -16.00
N SER A 233 -2.89 -2.64 -15.93
CA SER A 233 -1.95 -3.74 -16.07
C SER A 233 -2.09 -4.75 -14.93
N VAL A 234 -2.03 -6.05 -15.26
CA VAL A 234 -1.98 -7.13 -14.27
C VAL A 234 -0.77 -6.96 -13.34
N SER A 235 0.39 -6.57 -13.89
CA SER A 235 1.61 -6.37 -13.10
C SER A 235 1.48 -5.23 -12.10
N CYS A 236 0.78 -4.15 -12.48
CA CYS A 236 0.49 -3.02 -11.59
C CYS A 236 -0.43 -3.44 -10.43
N ASN A 237 -1.53 -4.15 -10.73
CA ASN A 237 -2.44 -4.63 -9.69
C ASN A 237 -1.77 -5.65 -8.75
N PHE A 238 -0.86 -6.49 -9.28
CA PHE A 238 -0.08 -7.41 -8.47
C PHE A 238 0.90 -6.68 -7.53
N ALA A 239 1.56 -5.63 -8.00
CA ALA A 239 2.43 -4.80 -7.17
C ALA A 239 1.65 -4.02 -6.09
N LEU A 240 0.48 -3.48 -6.41
CA LEU A 240 -0.40 -2.84 -5.44
C LEU A 240 -0.85 -3.83 -4.37
N LEU A 241 -1.25 -5.05 -4.75
CA LEU A 241 -1.61 -6.11 -3.80
C LEU A 241 -0.45 -6.42 -2.85
N ALA A 242 0.75 -6.63 -3.39
CA ALA A 242 1.94 -6.92 -2.58
C ALA A 242 2.29 -5.77 -1.63
N THR A 243 2.13 -4.53 -2.09
CA THR A 243 2.35 -3.32 -1.28
C THR A 243 1.35 -3.22 -0.14
N GLY A 244 0.06 -3.47 -0.43
CA GLY A 244 -0.99 -3.52 0.57
C GLY A 244 -0.74 -4.61 1.62
N ILE A 245 -0.34 -5.81 1.21
CA ILE A 245 -0.01 -6.90 2.14
C ILE A 245 1.20 -6.53 3.01
N PHE A 246 2.27 -6.00 2.41
CA PHE A 246 3.46 -5.58 3.17
C PHE A 246 3.11 -4.50 4.21
N ALA A 247 2.40 -3.45 3.80
CA ALA A 247 1.99 -2.37 4.70
C ALA A 247 1.08 -2.88 5.83
N ALA A 248 0.12 -3.76 5.52
CA ALA A 248 -0.77 -4.35 6.53
C ALA A 248 0.01 -5.16 7.56
N VAL A 249 0.83 -6.11 7.09
CA VAL A 249 1.65 -6.96 7.96
C VAL A 249 2.60 -6.12 8.79
N PHE A 250 3.23 -5.10 8.21
CA PHE A 250 4.11 -4.18 8.92
C PHE A 250 3.38 -3.44 10.04
N ILE A 251 2.23 -2.81 9.75
CA ILE A 251 1.47 -2.04 10.74
C ILE A 251 0.95 -2.94 11.86
N PHE A 252 0.33 -4.07 11.53
CA PHE A 252 -0.22 -4.97 12.54
C PHE A 252 0.86 -5.56 13.43
N SER A 253 2.01 -5.90 12.87
CA SER A 253 3.14 -6.40 13.64
C SER A 253 3.74 -5.31 14.53
N HIS A 254 3.94 -4.10 13.99
CA HIS A 254 4.61 -3.02 14.71
C HIS A 254 3.74 -2.39 15.81
N PHE A 255 2.43 -2.29 15.59
CA PHE A 255 1.47 -1.70 16.53
C PHE A 255 0.63 -2.74 17.31
N SER A 256 1.03 -4.02 17.29
CA SER A 256 0.36 -5.09 18.05
C SER A 256 0.34 -4.81 19.56
N TYR A 257 -0.68 -5.30 20.25
CA TYR A 257 -0.90 -5.06 21.68
C TYR A 257 0.29 -5.54 22.55
N SER A 258 0.92 -6.64 22.16
CA SER A 258 2.10 -7.21 22.84
C SER A 258 3.29 -6.23 22.90
N ASN A 259 3.42 -5.35 21.90
CA ASN A 259 4.54 -4.41 21.77
C ASN A 259 4.31 -3.07 22.50
N THR A 260 3.18 -2.94 23.21
CA THR A 260 2.73 -1.67 23.81
C THR A 260 2.38 -1.78 25.30
N VAL A 261 2.42 -2.98 25.89
CA VAL A 261 2.08 -3.21 27.30
C VAL A 261 3.15 -4.10 27.94
N ALA A 262 4.24 -3.49 28.37
CA ALA A 262 5.17 -4.09 29.33
C ALA A 262 5.69 -3.01 30.29
N SER A 263 4.77 -2.41 31.05
CA SER A 263 5.12 -1.80 32.33
C SER A 263 4.26 -2.46 33.41
N HIS A 264 4.92 -2.95 34.45
CA HIS A 264 4.39 -3.65 35.63
C HIS A 264 4.25 -5.19 35.60
N SER A 265 5.27 -5.94 35.20
CA SER A 265 5.62 -7.17 35.94
C SER A 265 7.05 -7.59 35.64
N GLY A 266 7.82 -7.87 36.68
CA GLY A 266 9.24 -8.20 36.60
C GLY A 266 9.51 -9.53 35.90
N LYS A 267 10.72 -9.61 35.32
CA LYS A 267 11.48 -10.81 34.92
C LYS A 267 10.66 -11.96 34.30
N VAL A 268 10.56 -12.04 32.98
CA VAL A 268 10.57 -13.32 32.24
C VAL A 268 11.26 -13.13 30.88
N GLU A 269 11.96 -14.19 30.49
CA GLU A 269 12.99 -14.36 29.46
C GLU A 269 12.69 -13.84 28.04
N GLU A 270 13.80 -13.50 27.38
CA GLU A 270 13.90 -13.18 25.96
C GLU A 270 13.35 -14.29 25.06
N LYS A 271 12.09 -14.16 24.62
CA LYS A 271 11.59 -14.79 23.40
C LYS A 271 10.33 -14.06 22.92
N TYR A 272 10.52 -13.03 22.09
CA TYR A 272 9.42 -12.44 21.33
C TYR A 272 9.24 -13.23 20.04
N TYR A 273 8.12 -13.95 19.93
CA TYR A 273 7.65 -14.61 18.71
C TYR A 273 6.17 -14.26 18.47
N ILE A 274 5.89 -13.97 17.19
CA ILE A 274 4.59 -13.76 16.50
C ILE A 274 3.97 -12.37 16.68
#